data_AF-A0AAV9L722-F1
#
_entry.id   AF-A0AAV9L722-F1
#
_cell.length_a   1.000
_cell.length_b   1.000
_cell.length_c   1.000
_cell.angle_alpha   90.00
_cell.angle_beta   90.00
_cell.angle_gamma   90.00
#
_symmetry.space_group_name_H-M   'P 1'
#
loop_
_entity.id
_entity.type
_entity.pdbx_description
1 polymer ?
#
loop_
_entity_poly.entity_id
_entity_poly.type
_entity_poly.pdbx_seq_one_letter_code
_entity_poly.pdbx_strand_id
1 'polypeptide(L)'
;MTVQHRALLDMIRLKILDIFPRVRKLIFRNHWNELIAIRKEVESVFKALIEAKMKYEVKRANSEVHQEEEKTSSYVDTLQNLEITEEKSKLTIEEIVTLCAKFLSTASDT
;
A
#
# COMPACT_ATOMS: atom_id res chain seq x y z
N MET A 1 -57.47 14.04 0.58
CA MET A 1 -56.51 13.93 1.71
C MET A 1 -55.33 12.97 1.46
N THR A 2 -55.10 12.45 0.25
CA THR A 2 -54.02 11.46 -0.02
C THR A 2 -52.70 12.10 -0.48
N VAL A 3 -52.76 13.27 -1.14
CA VAL A 3 -51.58 13.98 -1.65
C VAL A 3 -50.75 14.59 -0.52
N GLN A 4 -51.41 15.12 0.52
CA GLN A 4 -50.72 15.65 1.70
C GLN A 4 -49.99 14.56 2.49
N HIS A 5 -50.61 13.40 2.67
CA HIS A 5 -49.98 12.26 3.35
C HIS A 5 -48.77 11.73 2.58
N ARG A 6 -48.87 11.66 1.23
CA ARG A 6 -47.75 11.30 0.36
C ARG A 6 -46.61 12.32 0.43
N ALA A 7 -46.93 13.61 0.36
CA ALA A 7 -45.93 14.68 0.45
C ALA A 7 -45.18 14.68 1.79
N LEU A 8 -45.88 14.41 2.90
CA LEU A 8 -45.26 14.27 4.22
C LEU A 8 -44.33 13.06 4.31
N LEU A 9 -44.74 11.91 3.76
CA LEU A 9 -43.90 10.71 3.71
C LEU A 9 -42.64 10.94 2.85
N ASP A 10 -42.78 11.57 1.68
CA ASP A 10 -41.64 11.89 0.82
C ASP A 10 -40.71 12.91 1.49
N MET A 11 -41.24 13.89 2.22
CA MET A 11 -40.43 14.83 2.99
C MET A 11 -39.65 14.16 4.13
N ILE A 12 -40.24 13.17 4.81
CA ILE A 12 -39.55 12.37 5.85
C ILE A 12 -38.44 11.52 5.22
N ARG A 13 -38.70 10.94 4.04
CA ARG A 13 -37.74 10.13 3.29
C ARG A 13 -36.54 10.95 2.80
N LEU A 14 -36.80 12.16 2.29
CA LEU A 14 -35.77 13.11 1.88
C LEU A 14 -34.97 13.64 3.07
N LYS A 15 -35.60 13.88 4.22
CA LYS A 15 -34.89 14.23 5.47
C LYS A 15 -33.94 13.13 5.96
N ILE A 16 -34.29 11.85 5.78
CA ILE A 16 -33.42 10.72 6.15
C ILE A 16 -32.12 10.68 5.33
N LEU A 17 -32.18 11.10 4.06
CA LEU A 17 -31.02 11.20 3.19
C LEU A 17 -30.10 12.37 3.60
N ASP A 18 -30.67 13.49 4.06
CA ASP A 18 -29.93 14.60 4.67
C ASP A 18 -29.32 14.24 6.05
N ILE A 19 -29.89 13.26 6.77
CA ILE A 19 -29.43 12.81 8.10
C ILE A 19 -28.22 11.87 8.04
N PHE A 20 -27.83 11.36 6.87
CA PHE A 20 -26.74 10.40 6.77
C PHE A 20 -25.29 10.92 6.58
N PRO A 21 -24.87 12.18 6.86
CA PRO A 21 -23.44 12.50 6.93
C PRO A 21 -22.73 11.77 8.08
N ARG A 22 -23.42 11.40 9.16
CA ARG A 22 -22.82 10.64 10.27
C ARG A 22 -22.53 9.18 9.92
N VAL A 23 -23.45 8.53 9.21
CA VAL A 23 -23.22 7.15 8.78
C VAL A 23 -22.21 7.12 7.63
N ARG A 24 -22.23 8.11 6.73
CA ARG A 24 -21.11 8.33 5.80
C ARG A 24 -19.78 8.47 6.55
N LYS A 25 -19.70 9.30 7.60
CA LYS A 25 -18.46 9.50 8.39
C LYS A 25 -18.01 8.22 9.11
N LEU A 26 -18.94 7.42 9.63
CA LEU A 26 -18.64 6.17 10.30
C LEU A 26 -18.20 5.07 9.31
N ILE A 27 -18.94 4.89 8.21
CA ILE A 27 -18.60 3.96 7.13
C ILE A 27 -17.24 4.33 6.55
N PHE A 28 -17.03 5.62 6.24
CA PHE A 28 -15.76 6.15 5.76
C PHE A 28 -14.65 5.81 6.76
N ARG A 29 -14.81 6.14 8.05
CA ARG A 29 -13.81 5.80 9.08
C ARG A 29 -13.52 4.29 9.16
N ASN A 30 -14.54 3.44 9.03
CA ASN A 30 -14.34 1.99 9.07
C ASN A 30 -13.60 1.48 7.82
N HIS A 31 -13.98 1.96 6.63
CA HIS A 31 -13.31 1.64 5.37
C HIS A 31 -11.88 2.19 5.33
N TRP A 32 -11.62 3.37 5.89
CA TRP A 32 -10.24 3.88 6.04
C TRP A 32 -9.40 3.00 6.95
N ASN A 33 -9.97 2.55 8.07
CA ASN A 33 -9.26 1.65 8.97
C ASN A 33 -8.94 0.32 8.28
N GLU A 34 -9.86 -0.20 7.48
CA GLU A 34 -9.67 -1.41 6.67
C GLU A 34 -8.59 -1.22 5.60
N LEU A 35 -8.63 -0.10 4.86
CA LEU A 35 -7.58 0.26 3.90
C LEU A 35 -6.20 0.40 4.55
N ILE A 36 -6.14 1.02 5.74
CA ILE A 36 -4.90 1.13 6.51
C ILE A 36 -4.42 -0.26 6.96
N ALA A 37 -5.32 -1.15 7.36
CA ALA A 37 -4.97 -2.51 7.76
C ALA A 37 -4.41 -3.31 6.57
N ILE A 38 -5.08 -3.27 5.42
CA ILE A 38 -4.62 -3.92 4.19
C ILE A 38 -3.25 -3.36 3.78
N ARG A 39 -3.07 -2.04 3.83
CA ARG A 39 -1.78 -1.41 3.52
C ARG A 39 -0.65 -1.93 4.43
N LYS A 40 -0.91 -2.05 5.74
CA LYS A 40 0.08 -2.60 6.69
C LYS A 40 0.39 -4.07 6.40
N GLU A 41 -0.62 -4.85 6.03
CA GLU A 41 -0.42 -6.25 5.67
C GLU A 41 0.44 -6.38 4.41
N VAL A 42 0.15 -5.61 3.38
CA VAL A 42 0.97 -5.53 2.16
C VAL A 42 2.41 -5.11 2.49
N GLU A 43 2.60 -4.04 3.27
CA GLU A 43 3.93 -3.60 3.72
C GLU A 43 4.68 -4.70 4.48
N SER A 44 3.99 -5.49 5.31
CA SER A 44 4.60 -6.61 6.04
C SER A 44 5.07 -7.75 5.12
N VAL A 45 4.30 -8.06 4.08
CA VAL A 45 4.67 -9.07 3.08
C VAL A 45 5.86 -8.59 2.27
N PHE A 46 5.85 -7.34 1.80
CA PHE A 46 6.99 -6.75 1.10
C PHE A 46 8.26 -6.75 1.95
N LYS A 47 8.16 -6.41 3.22
CA LYS A 47 9.28 -6.46 4.16
C LYS A 47 9.84 -7.88 4.27
N ALA A 48 8.98 -8.88 4.47
CA ALA A 48 9.41 -10.27 4.56
C ALA A 48 10.10 -10.76 3.28
N LEU A 49 9.60 -10.37 2.10
CA LEU A 49 10.18 -10.71 0.81
C LEU A 49 11.56 -10.07 0.62
N ILE A 50 11.70 -8.78 0.94
CA ILE A 50 12.98 -8.06 0.86
C ILE A 50 13.99 -8.67 1.83
N GLU A 51 13.59 -8.96 3.08
CA GLU A 51 14.47 -9.61 4.05
C GLU A 51 14.91 -11.01 3.61
N ALA A 52 13.99 -11.83 3.08
CA ALA A 52 14.31 -13.16 2.55
C ALA A 52 15.31 -13.07 1.40
N LYS A 53 15.11 -12.10 0.51
CA LYS A 53 15.99 -11.84 -0.63
C LYS A 53 17.37 -11.35 -0.19
N MET A 54 17.46 -10.42 0.76
CA MET A 54 18.74 -9.99 1.31
C MET A 54 19.51 -11.15 1.96
N LYS A 55 18.82 -12.02 2.70
CA LYS A 55 19.43 -13.22 3.30
C LYS A 55 19.92 -14.20 2.23
N TYR A 56 19.20 -14.34 1.12
CA TYR A 56 19.62 -15.15 -0.02
C TYR A 56 20.89 -14.59 -0.68
N GLU A 57 20.94 -13.30 -0.97
CA GLU A 57 22.12 -12.65 -1.56
C GLU A 57 23.35 -12.75 -0.65
N VAL A 58 23.21 -12.59 0.67
CA VAL A 58 24.32 -12.77 1.63
C VAL A 58 24.81 -14.22 1.66
N LYS A 59 23.89 -15.20 1.66
CA LYS A 59 24.27 -16.62 1.59
C LYS A 59 24.99 -16.95 0.28
N ARG A 60 24.51 -16.40 -0.84
CA ARG A 60 25.11 -16.56 -2.15
C ARG A 60 26.49 -15.92 -2.23
N ALA A 61 26.71 -14.76 -1.61
CA ALA A 61 28.02 -14.12 -1.56
C ALA A 61 29.03 -14.92 -0.72
N ASN A 62 28.57 -15.63 0.31
CA ASN A 62 29.43 -16.45 1.17
C ASN A 62 29.69 -17.85 0.61
N SER A 63 28.84 -18.35 -0.29
CA SER A 63 29.11 -19.56 -1.07
C SER A 63 29.85 -19.16 -2.34
N GLU A 64 31.11 -19.56 -2.52
CA GLU A 64 31.98 -19.26 -3.68
C GLU A 64 31.48 -19.81 -5.04
N VAL A 65 30.19 -20.13 -5.14
CA VAL A 65 29.53 -20.57 -6.37
C VAL A 65 29.21 -19.35 -7.21
N HIS A 66 30.22 -18.89 -7.96
CA HIS A 66 30.07 -18.03 -9.13
C HIS A 66 29.31 -18.79 -10.22
N GLN A 67 28.01 -19.03 -10.03
CA GLN A 67 27.14 -19.41 -11.14
C GLN A 67 26.75 -18.13 -11.87
N GLU A 68 27.32 -17.99 -13.07
CA GLU A 68 26.99 -17.07 -14.17
C GLU A 68 25.56 -17.30 -14.69
N GLU A 69 24.58 -17.46 -13.81
CA GLU A 69 23.18 -17.38 -14.21
C GLU A 69 22.89 -15.92 -14.53
N GLU A 70 22.45 -15.65 -15.76
CA GLU A 70 21.98 -14.35 -16.27
C GLU A 70 21.25 -13.59 -15.15
N LYS A 71 21.99 -12.68 -14.51
CA LYS A 71 21.54 -11.97 -13.32
C LYS A 71 20.50 -10.96 -13.78
N THR A 72 19.26 -11.41 -13.88
CA THR A 72 18.13 -10.52 -14.16
C THR A 72 17.97 -9.64 -12.93
N SER A 73 18.63 -8.47 -12.95
CA SER A 73 18.64 -7.52 -11.85
C SER A 73 17.21 -7.11 -11.55
N SER A 74 16.69 -7.49 -10.39
CA SER A 74 15.37 -7.01 -9.98
C SER A 74 15.47 -5.56 -9.53
N TYR A 75 14.35 -4.83 -9.59
CA TYR A 75 14.27 -3.45 -9.11
C TYR A 75 14.78 -3.29 -7.65
N VAL A 76 14.51 -4.29 -6.79
CA VAL A 76 14.98 -4.33 -5.40
C VAL A 76 16.51 -4.41 -5.32
N ASP A 77 17.16 -5.13 -6.24
CA ASP A 77 18.64 -5.22 -6.27
C ASP A 77 19.26 -3.88 -6.66
N THR A 78 18.62 -3.16 -7.59
CA THR A 78 19.05 -1.81 -7.97
C THR A 78 18.87 -0.85 -6.79
N LEU A 79 17.72 -0.88 -6.12
CA LEU A 79 17.44 -0.05 -4.95
C LEU A 79 18.38 -0.33 -3.76
N GLN A 80 18.78 -1.58 -3.55
CA GLN A 80 19.71 -1.94 -2.47
C GLN A 80 21.13 -1.40 -2.70
N ASN A 81 21.52 -1.23 -3.97
CA ASN A 81 22.81 -0.67 -4.36
C ASN A 81 22.74 0.85 -4.59
N LEU A 82 21.56 1.46 -4.49
CA LEU A 82 21.40 2.90 -4.58
C LEU A 82 21.85 3.56 -3.27
N GLU A 83 22.84 4.43 -3.37
CA GLU A 83 23.18 5.40 -2.32
C GLU A 83 22.46 6.71 -2.64
N ILE A 84 21.72 7.25 -1.66
CA ILE A 84 21.08 8.56 -1.84
C ILE A 84 22.16 9.63 -1.71
N THR A 85 22.38 10.38 -2.79
CA THR A 85 23.45 11.40 -2.91
C THR A 85 23.40 12.49 -1.83
N GLU A 86 22.23 12.73 -1.22
CA GLU A 86 22.05 13.73 -0.16
C GLU A 86 22.55 13.27 1.23
N GLU A 87 22.52 11.97 1.53
CA GLU A 87 22.90 11.45 2.86
C GLU A 87 24.06 10.42 2.84
N LYS A 88 24.52 9.96 1.66
CA LYS A 88 25.57 8.92 1.50
C LYS A 88 25.32 7.65 2.34
N SER A 89 24.07 7.42 2.73
CA SER A 89 23.63 6.25 3.48
C SER A 89 22.94 5.28 2.51
N LYS A 90 23.08 3.98 2.79
CA LYS A 90 22.31 2.94 2.08
C LYS A 90 20.85 3.02 2.51
N LEU A 91 19.95 2.84 1.55
CA LEU A 91 18.50 2.78 1.80
C LEU A 91 18.16 1.73 2.88
N THR A 92 17.33 2.14 3.85
CA THR A 92 16.78 1.24 4.85
C THR A 92 15.69 0.35 4.23
N ILE A 93 15.40 -0.78 4.88
CA ILE A 93 14.36 -1.73 4.40
C ILE A 93 13.01 -1.04 4.25
N GLU A 94 12.66 -0.12 5.16
CA GLU A 94 11.39 0.61 5.12
C GLU A 94 11.30 1.57 3.94
N GLU A 95 12.40 2.22 3.58
CA GLU A 95 12.46 3.10 2.41
C GLU A 95 12.36 2.30 1.11
N ILE A 96 13.01 1.13 1.03
CA ILE A 96 12.90 0.23 -0.13
C ILE A 96 11.44 -0.23 -0.29
N VAL A 97 10.77 -0.65 0.79
CA VAL A 97 9.34 -1.00 0.77
C VAL A 97 8.50 0.18 0.27
N THR A 98 8.77 1.39 0.78
CA THR A 98 8.04 2.61 0.41
C THR A 98 8.21 2.95 -1.06
N LEU A 99 9.42 2.85 -1.60
CA LEU A 99 9.71 3.11 -3.01
C LEU A 99 9.04 2.07 -3.93
N CYS A 100 9.11 0.78 -3.58
CA CYS A 100 8.41 -0.28 -4.30
C CYS A 100 6.89 -0.08 -4.27
N ALA A 101 6.32 0.26 -3.12
CA ALA A 101 4.89 0.54 -2.99
C ALA A 101 4.48 1.77 -3.85
N LYS A 102 5.29 2.83 -3.83
CA LYS A 102 5.06 4.04 -4.63
C LYS A 102 5.10 3.73 -6.12
N PHE A 103 6.09 2.98 -6.58
CA PHE A 103 6.17 2.53 -7.96
C PHE A 103 4.92 1.76 -8.40
N LEU A 104 4.48 0.79 -7.59
CA LEU A 104 3.30 -0.02 -7.89
C LEU A 104 2.01 0.82 -7.87
N SER A 105 1.87 1.77 -6.94
CA SER A 105 0.71 2.66 -6.90
C SER A 105 0.66 3.59 -8.10
N THR A 106 1.80 4.16 -8.51
CA THR A 106 1.86 5.08 -9.67
C THR A 106 1.56 4.35 -10.97
N ALA A 107 1.94 3.07 -11.11
CA ALA A 107 1.56 2.25 -12.26
C ALA A 107 0.05 1.96 -12.33
N SER A 108 -0.67 2.05 -11.21
CA SER A 108 -2.12 1.82 -11.16
C SER A 108 -2.95 3.09 -11.41
N ASP A 109 -2.32 4.28 -11.40
CA ASP A 109 -2.97 5.57 -11.63
C ASP A 109 -3.00 5.99 -13.12
N THR A 110 -2.24 5.31 -13.99
CA THR A 110 -2.20 5.48 -15.45
C THR A 110 -3.11 4.51 -16.17
#